data_AF-D6PKU6-F1
#
_entry.id   AF-D6PKU6-F1
#
_cell.length_a   1.000
_cell.length_b   1.000
_cell.length_c   1.000
_cell.angle_alpha   90.00
_cell.angle_beta   90.00
_cell.angle_gamma   90.00
#
_symmetry.space_group_name_H-M   'P 1'
#
loop_
_entity.id
_entity.type
_entity.pdbx_description
1 polymer ?
#
loop_
_entity_poly.entity_id
_entity_poly.type
_entity_poly.pdbx_seq_one_letter_code
_entity_poly.pdbx_strand_id
1 'polypeptide(L)' 'MKFDVRFYLVAILFIIFDLEIAFLFPWAVVLDHIGYEGFLAMAVFLFILLIGFIYEWKKGALEWD' A
#
# COMPACT_ATOMS: atom_id res chain seq x y z
N MET A 1 -12.87 20.71 19.57
CA MET A 1 -12.48 19.36 19.14
C MET A 1 -11.18 19.46 18.36
N LYS A 2 -10.05 19.02 18.93
CA LYS A 2 -8.84 18.78 18.12
C LYS A 2 -9.05 17.42 17.47
N PHE A 3 -9.46 17.42 16.20
CA PHE A 3 -9.43 16.19 15.43
C PHE A 3 -7.98 15.74 15.38
N ASP A 4 -7.75 14.55 15.91
CA ASP A 4 -6.42 14.00 15.95
C ASP A 4 -5.99 13.67 14.53
N VAL A 5 -4.87 14.26 14.09
CA VAL A 5 -4.32 14.06 12.73
C VAL A 5 -4.13 12.56 12.43
N ARG A 6 -3.99 11.76 13.49
CA ARG A 6 -3.93 10.30 13.49
C ARG A 6 -5.11 9.64 12.75
N PHE A 7 -6.36 10.09 12.94
CA PHE A 7 -7.52 9.50 12.24
C PHE A 7 -7.48 9.74 10.73
N TYR A 8 -6.96 10.90 10.32
CA TYR A 8 -6.78 11.22 8.90
C TYR A 8 -5.68 10.37 8.26
N LEU A 9 -4.57 10.12 8.97
CA LEU A 9 -3.49 9.25 8.50
C LEU A 9 -3.97 7.80 8.31
N VAL A 10 -4.75 7.27 9.26
CA VAL A 10 -5.35 5.94 9.13
C VAL A 10 -6.30 5.86 7.92
N ALA A 11 -7.09 6.91 7.67
CA ALA A 11 -7.99 6.95 6.51
C ALA A 11 -7.24 7.00 5.18
N ILE A 12 -6.16 7.79 5.07
CA ILE A 12 -5.31 7.80 3.88
C ILE A 12 -4.67 6.43 3.68
N LEU A 13 -4.10 5.85 4.73
CA LEU A 13 -3.46 4.54 4.66
C LEU A 13 -4.46 3.47 4.19
N PHE A 14 -5.69 3.49 4.70
CA PHE A 14 -6.76 2.61 4.25
C PHE A 14 -7.07 2.79 2.76
N ILE A 15 -7.18 4.03 2.27
CA ILE A 15 -7.43 4.32 0.85
C ILE A 15 -6.28 3.82 -0.03
N ILE A 16 -5.04 4.02 0.41
CA ILE A 16 -3.85 3.54 -0.31
C ILE A 16 -3.89 2.02 -0.38
N PHE A 17 -4.08 1.33 0.76
CA PHE A 17 -4.09 -0.13 0.81
C PHE A 17 -5.24 -0.74 -0.02
N ASP A 18 -6.41 -0.11 -0.04
CA ASP A 18 -7.54 -0.54 -0.87
C ASP A 18 -7.20 -0.41 -2.37
N LEU A 19 -6.55 0.70 -2.75
CA LEU A 19 -6.05 0.91 -4.10
C LEU A 19 -5.00 -0.12 -4.50
N GLU A 20 -4.09 -0.50 -3.61
CA GLU A 20 -3.10 -1.55 -3.86
C GLU A 20 -3.77 -2.87 -4.23
N ILE A 21 -4.77 -3.28 -3.45
CA ILE A 21 -5.54 -4.51 -3.70
C ILE A 21 -6.29 -4.42 -5.04
N ALA A 22 -6.87 -3.26 -5.37
CA ALA A 22 -7.53 -3.03 -6.65
C ALA A 22 -6.60 -3.22 -7.86
N PHE A 23 -5.30 -2.93 -7.73
CA PHE A 23 -4.29 -3.21 -8.75
C PHE A 23 -3.78 -4.66 -8.72
N LEU A 24 -3.74 -5.27 -7.54
CA LEU A 24 -3.24 -6.63 -7.34
C LEU A 24 -4.16 -7.70 -7.95
N PHE A 25 -5.47 -7.51 -7.86
CA PHE A 25 -6.47 -8.42 -8.43
C PHE A 25 -6.34 -8.64 -9.95
N PRO A 26 -6.42 -7.60 -10.81
CA PRO A 26 -6.32 -7.79 -12.25
C PRO A 26 -4.96 -8.37 -12.64
N TRP A 27 -3.87 -7.96 -11.98
CA TRP A 27 -2.56 -8.55 -12.20
C TRP A 27 -2.52 -10.04 -11.85
N ALA A 28 -3.10 -10.45 -10.73
CA ALA A 28 -3.18 -11.85 -10.33
C ALA A 28 -4.01 -12.69 -11.32
N VAL A 29 -5.07 -12.11 -11.89
CA VAL A 29 -5.91 -12.76 -12.90
C VAL A 29 -5.17 -12.97 -14.22
N VAL A 30 -4.32 -12.03 -14.63
CA VAL A 30 -3.57 -12.13 -15.91
C VAL A 30 -2.15 -12.66 -15.76
N LEU A 31 -1.75 -13.11 -14.57
CA LEU A 31 -0.38 -13.54 -14.26
C LEU A 31 0.15 -14.58 -15.24
N ASP A 32 -0.71 -15.52 -15.64
CA ASP A 32 -0.38 -16.59 -16.60
C ASP A 32 -0.08 -16.06 -18.02
N HIS A 33 -0.51 -14.84 -18.36
CA HIS A 33 -0.35 -14.25 -19.69
C HIS A 33 0.81 -13.25 -19.80
N ILE A 34 1.18 -12.61 -18.70
CA ILE A 34 2.18 -11.51 -18.67
C ILE A 34 3.62 -11.99 -18.43
N GLY A 35 3.81 -13.26 -18.06
CA GLY A 35 5.13 -13.87 -17.88
C GLY A 35 5.98 -13.19 -16.79
N TYR A 36 7.31 -13.40 -16.86
CA TYR A 36 8.25 -12.93 -15.83
C TYR A 36 8.32 -11.40 -15.71
N GLU A 37 8.13 -10.66 -16.80
CA GLU A 37 8.14 -9.20 -16.78
C GLU A 37 6.97 -8.63 -15.98
N GLY A 38 5.76 -9.20 -16.15
CA GLY A 38 4.60 -8.84 -15.36
C GLY A 38 4.79 -9.15 -13.87
N PHE A 39 5.47 -10.24 -13.54
CA PHE A 39 5.83 -10.55 -12.16
C PHE A 39 6.78 -9.51 -11.57
N LEU A 40 7.85 -9.16 -12.28
CA LEU A 40 8.83 -8.18 -11.82
C LEU A 40 8.20 -6.79 -11.63
N ALA A 41 7.32 -6.37 -12.54
CA ALA A 41 6.61 -5.10 -12.45
C ALA A 41 5.80 -4.98 -11.16
N MET A 42 5.04 -6.03 -10.81
CA MET A 42 4.25 -6.03 -9.56
C MET A 42 5.13 -6.16 -8.32
N ALA A 43 6.21 -6.93 -8.38
CA ALA A 43 7.17 -7.02 -7.28
C ALA A 43 7.78 -5.65 -6.96
N VAL A 44 8.15 -4.86 -7.98
CA VAL A 44 8.67 -3.49 -7.80
C VAL A 44 7.57 -2.56 -7.26
N PHE A 45 6.34 -2.66 -7.78
CA PHE A 45 5.21 -1.88 -7.29
C PHE A 45 4.97 -2.09 -5.79
N LEU A 46 4.85 -3.36 -5.36
CA LEU A 46 4.69 -3.72 -3.95
C LEU A 46 5.88 -3.28 -3.09
N PHE A 47 7.10 -3.37 -3.61
CA PHE A 47 8.29 -2.93 -2.87
C PHE A 47 8.30 -1.43 -2.59
N ILE A 48 7.90 -0.61 -3.57
CA ILE A 48 7.80 0.86 -3.39
C ILE A 48 6.76 1.19 -2.31
N LEU A 49 5.62 0.52 -2.34
CA LEU A 49 4.54 0.71 -1.36
C LEU A 49 4.94 0.27 0.04
N LEU A 50 5.64 -0.87 0.15
CA LEU A 50 6.20 -1.35 1.41
C LEU A 50 7.15 -0.32 2.04
N ILE A 51 7.98 0.35 1.23
CA ILE A 51 8.85 1.44 1.71
C ILE A 51 8.01 2.61 2.25
N GLY A 52 6.97 3.02 1.53
CA GLY A 52 6.04 4.06 1.98
C GLY A 52 5.39 3.71 3.32
N PHE A 53 4.91 2.47 3.45
CA PHE A 53 4.31 1.95 4.67
C PHE A 53 5.29 1.94 5.85
N ILE A 54 6.52 1.46 5.64
CA ILE A 54 7.56 1.47 6.67
C ILE A 54 7.89 2.90 7.11
N TYR A 55 7.92 3.86 6.17
CA TYR A 55 8.16 5.26 6.49
C TYR A 55 7.05 5.84 7.38
N GLU A 56 5.78 5.59 7.05
CA GLU A 56 4.64 6.04 7.86
C GLU A 56 4.63 5.39 9.24
N TRP A 57 4.96 4.09 9.33
CA TRP A 57 5.11 3.39 10.60
C TRP A 57 6.18 4.06 11.46
N LYS A 58 7.38 4.29 10.92
CA LYS A 58 8.49 4.90 11.68
C LYS A 58 8.22 6.35 12.08
N LYS A 59 7.28 7.04 11.41
CA LYS A 59 6.88 8.41 11.76
C LYS A 59 5.88 8.45 12.92
N GLY A 60 5.51 7.30 13.49
CA GLY A 60 4.61 7.22 14.64
C GLY A 60 3.16 7.53 14.30
N ALA A 61 2.76 7.43 13.02
CA ALA A 61 1.38 7.62 12.60
C ALA A 61 0.42 6.56 13.19
N LEU A 62 0.97 5.43 13.63
CA LEU A 62 0.24 4.26 14.16
C LEU A 62 0.51 3.95 15.65
N GLU A 63 1.39 4.69 16.33
CA GLU A 63 1.69 4.41 17.75
C GLU A 63 0.60 5.02 18.66
N TRP A 64 0.04 4.16 19.50
CA TRP A 64 -0.97 4.50 20.51
C TRP A 64 -0.30 4.61 21.87
N ASP A 65 0.27 5.79 22.15
CA ASP A 65 0.52 6.31 23.51
C ASP A 65 0.05 7.78 23.60
#